data_AF-A0A644UBY7-F1
#
_entry.id   AF-A0A644UBY7-F1
#
_cell.length_a   1.000
_cell.length_b   1.000
_cell.length_c   1.000
_cell.angle_alpha   90.00
_cell.angle_beta   90.00
_cell.angle_gamma   90.00
#
_symmetry.space_group_name_H-M   'P 1'
#
loop_
_entity.id
_entity.type
_entity.pdbx_description
1 polymer ?
#
loop_
_entity_poly.entity_id
_entity_poly.type
_entity_poly.pdbx_seq_one_letter_code
_entity_poly.pdbx_strand_id
1 'polypeptide(L)'
;MARNKYPEVTINRILDTAMKLFMSKGYEHTTIQDIIDGLGDLSKGAIYHHFNSKEEIMDAVNKRLAEQGIADIKTIAHERSLSGLDKLCKMLVFSIQSAQHEALDQTVPPFLRNPQLLALHMRDTMGSAADLLTGVIEEGIRDGSIHTAQPRQLAQMILLFFNVWFNPWMYSWTPNELKDIISFARNVFEEIGVPIVTEEVLQSIGELHSLSQK
;
A
#
# COMPACT_ATOMS: atom_id res chain seq x y z
N MET A 1 -4.81 23.56 33.28
CA MET A 1 -4.65 22.49 32.27
C MET A 1 -3.50 22.88 31.36
N ALA A 2 -2.45 22.06 31.29
CA ALA A 2 -1.26 22.38 30.50
C ALA A 2 -1.60 22.36 29.01
N ARG A 3 -1.44 23.52 28.36
CA ARG A 3 -1.55 23.68 26.91
C ARG A 3 -0.50 22.76 26.27
N ASN A 4 -0.94 21.83 25.42
CA ASN A 4 -0.07 20.82 24.84
C ASN A 4 1.12 21.49 24.12
N LYS A 5 2.34 21.26 24.61
CA LYS A 5 3.55 21.98 24.19
C LYS A 5 4.09 21.45 22.84
N TYR A 6 3.58 20.29 22.37
CA TYR A 6 3.97 19.62 21.14
C TYR A 6 2.76 18.92 20.48
N PRO A 7 1.89 19.65 19.75
CA PRO A 7 0.68 19.10 19.17
C PRO A 7 0.94 17.91 18.22
N GLU A 8 2.04 17.93 17.46
CA GLU A 8 2.41 16.83 16.56
C GLU A 8 2.76 15.53 17.30
N VAL A 9 3.41 15.61 18.47
CA VAL A 9 3.73 14.42 19.28
C VAL A 9 2.45 13.77 19.78
N THR A 10 1.47 14.57 20.20
CA THR A 10 0.17 14.04 20.63
C THR A 10 -0.63 13.46 19.48
N ILE A 11 -0.64 14.12 18.32
CA ILE A 11 -1.27 13.59 17.11
C ILE A 11 -0.67 12.21 16.78
N ASN A 12 0.66 12.09 16.73
CA ASN A 12 1.31 10.81 16.42
C ASN A 12 0.96 9.71 17.43
N ARG A 13 0.92 10.03 18.73
CA ARG A 13 0.49 9.07 19.76
C ARG A 13 -0.95 8.62 19.56
N ILE A 14 -1.86 9.55 19.25
CA ILE A 14 -3.27 9.22 18.96
C ILE A 14 -3.34 8.28 17.75
N LEU A 15 -2.65 8.61 16.66
CA LEU A 15 -2.64 7.80 15.44
C LEU A 15 -2.02 6.41 15.67
N ASP A 16 -0.95 6.29 16.48
CA ASP A 16 -0.31 5.01 16.81
C ASP A 16 -1.26 4.09 17.60
N THR A 17 -1.93 4.64 18.61
CA THR A 17 -2.90 3.88 19.41
C THR A 17 -4.12 3.52 18.57
N ALA A 18 -4.64 4.45 17.77
CA ALA A 18 -5.77 4.20 16.88
C ALA A 18 -5.46 3.09 15.87
N MET A 19 -4.32 3.18 15.18
CA MET A 19 -3.87 2.16 14.22
C MET A 19 -3.76 0.77 14.86
N LYS A 20 -3.13 0.65 16.05
CA LYS A 20 -3.06 -0.64 16.76
C LYS A 20 -4.43 -1.20 17.11
N LEU A 21 -5.36 -0.35 17.51
CA LEU A 21 -6.72 -0.78 17.84
C LEU A 21 -7.52 -1.17 16.61
N PHE A 22 -7.41 -0.42 15.51
CA PHE A 22 -8.04 -0.76 14.24
C PHE A 22 -7.55 -2.12 13.73
N MET A 23 -6.24 -2.37 13.72
CA MET A 23 -5.67 -3.65 13.26
C MET A 23 -6.03 -4.84 14.15
N SER A 24 -6.26 -4.63 15.46
CA SER A 24 -6.50 -5.73 16.41
C SER A 24 -7.97 -6.02 16.70
N LYS A 25 -8.82 -4.98 16.70
CA LYS A 25 -10.26 -5.09 16.96
C LYS A 25 -11.13 -4.86 15.72
N GLY A 26 -10.58 -4.32 14.64
CA GLY A 26 -11.33 -3.78 13.51
C GLY A 26 -11.79 -2.35 13.76
N TYR A 27 -11.92 -1.58 12.68
CA TYR A 27 -12.36 -0.18 12.71
C TYR A 27 -13.76 -0.02 13.33
N GLU A 28 -14.72 -0.86 12.94
CA GLU A 28 -16.11 -0.75 13.40
C GLU A 28 -16.26 -0.97 14.92
N HIS A 29 -15.45 -1.87 15.48
CA HIS A 29 -15.47 -2.22 16.91
C HIS A 29 -14.59 -1.33 17.79
N THR A 30 -13.87 -0.37 17.20
CA THR A 30 -13.04 0.59 17.94
C THR A 30 -13.82 1.88 18.17
N THR A 31 -13.83 2.38 19.41
CA THR A 31 -14.43 3.67 19.78
C THR A 31 -13.34 4.71 20.07
N ILE A 32 -13.71 6.01 20.05
CA ILE A 32 -12.81 7.08 20.54
C ILE A 32 -12.44 6.84 22.01
N GLN A 33 -13.33 6.25 22.81
CA GLN A 33 -13.04 5.92 24.20
C GLN A 33 -11.96 4.84 24.32
N ASP A 34 -11.98 3.80 23.48
CA ASP A 34 -10.90 2.80 23.45
C ASP A 34 -9.54 3.46 23.16
N ILE A 35 -9.50 4.45 22.26
CA ILE A 35 -8.28 5.19 21.92
C ILE A 35 -7.80 6.03 23.11
N ILE A 36 -8.71 6.72 23.80
CA ILE A 36 -8.41 7.48 25.03
C ILE A 36 -7.81 6.56 26.09
N ASP A 37 -8.47 5.42 26.32
CA ASP A 37 -8.07 4.45 27.34
C ASP A 37 -6.71 3.83 27.00
N GLY A 38 -6.43 3.58 25.72
CA GLY A 38 -5.15 3.09 25.23
C GLY A 38 -4.00 4.09 25.37
N LEU A 39 -4.30 5.40 25.46
CA LEU A 39 -3.30 6.44 25.68
C LEU A 39 -3.01 6.64 27.18
N GLY A 40 -4.04 6.52 28.02
CA GLY A 40 -3.95 6.51 29.49
C GLY A 40 -3.70 7.88 30.15
N ASP A 41 -3.12 8.85 29.45
CA ASP A 41 -2.73 10.17 29.97
C ASP A 41 -3.45 11.35 29.27
N LEU A 42 -4.20 11.10 28.21
CA LEU A 42 -4.91 12.12 27.45
C LEU A 42 -6.39 12.17 27.83
N SER A 43 -6.92 13.37 28.04
CA SER A 43 -8.34 13.55 28.31
C SER A 43 -9.15 13.49 27.02
N LYS A 44 -10.46 13.21 27.15
CA LYS A 44 -11.41 13.29 26.04
C LYS A 44 -11.30 14.63 25.29
N GLY A 45 -11.25 15.74 26.02
CA GLY A 45 -11.09 17.08 25.44
C GLY A 45 -9.78 17.29 24.68
N ALA A 46 -8.70 16.59 25.06
CA ALA A 46 -7.43 16.67 24.33
C ALA A 46 -7.49 15.96 22.97
N ILE A 47 -8.19 14.82 22.86
CA ILE A 47 -8.39 14.16 21.57
C ILE A 47 -9.32 14.99 20.68
N TYR A 48 -10.46 15.46 21.22
CA TYR A 48 -11.41 16.28 20.47
C TYR A 48 -10.84 17.65 20.04
N HIS A 49 -9.70 18.08 20.59
CA HIS A 49 -8.97 19.25 20.11
C HIS A 49 -8.25 18.99 18.78
N HIS A 50 -7.88 17.73 18.51
CA HIS A 50 -7.15 17.32 17.32
C HIS A 50 -8.04 16.67 16.27
N PHE A 51 -9.06 15.92 16.69
CA PHE A 51 -9.93 15.16 15.81
C PHE A 51 -11.39 15.23 16.27
N ASN A 52 -12.28 15.58 15.37
CA ASN A 52 -13.70 15.76 15.65
C ASN A 52 -14.49 14.43 15.59
N SER A 53 -13.95 13.42 14.91
CA SER A 53 -14.60 12.12 14.74
C SER A 53 -13.59 10.96 14.64
N LYS A 54 -14.10 9.73 14.76
CA LYS A 54 -13.33 8.49 14.53
C LYS A 54 -12.88 8.40 13.06
N GLU A 55 -13.71 8.90 12.15
CA GLU A 55 -13.43 8.97 10.71
C GLU A 55 -12.24 9.90 10.43
N GLU A 56 -12.18 11.07 11.07
CA GLU A 56 -11.05 12.00 10.90
C GLU A 56 -9.72 11.40 11.41
N ILE A 57 -9.78 10.61 12.49
CA ILE A 57 -8.61 9.85 12.97
C ILE A 57 -8.20 8.80 11.92
N MET A 58 -9.16 8.06 11.36
CA MET A 58 -8.90 7.05 10.33
C MET A 58 -8.30 7.67 9.06
N ASP A 59 -8.84 8.79 8.57
CA ASP A 59 -8.30 9.51 7.42
C ASP A 59 -6.85 9.95 7.67
N ALA A 60 -6.55 10.43 8.88
CA ALA A 60 -5.19 10.82 9.26
C ALA A 60 -4.25 9.61 9.40
N VAL A 61 -4.73 8.46 9.90
CA VAL A 61 -3.97 7.21 9.90
C VAL A 61 -3.65 6.78 8.46
N ASN A 62 -4.66 6.75 7.57
CA ASN A 62 -4.49 6.37 6.17
C ASN A 62 -3.51 7.28 5.43
N LYS A 63 -3.60 8.60 5.65
CA LYS A 63 -2.66 9.56 5.07
C LYS A 63 -1.22 9.29 5.53
N ARG A 64 -1.03 9.05 6.84
CA ARG A 64 0.29 8.73 7.40
C ARG A 64 0.85 7.42 6.85
N LEU A 65 0.02 6.39 6.72
CA LEU A 65 0.41 5.12 6.13
C LEU A 65 0.81 5.29 4.65
N ALA A 66 0.06 6.08 3.88
CA ALA A 66 0.42 6.38 2.49
C ALA A 66 1.75 7.13 2.38
N GLU A 67 1.99 8.12 3.24
CA GLU A 67 3.26 8.86 3.29
C GLU A 67 4.44 7.95 3.70
N GLN A 68 4.24 7.07 4.68
CA GLN A 68 5.22 6.06 5.10
C GLN A 68 5.51 5.06 3.98
N GLY A 69 4.46 4.52 3.33
CA GLY A 69 4.61 3.60 2.20
C GLY A 69 5.43 4.19 1.05
N ILE A 70 5.19 5.46 0.71
CA ILE A 70 6.01 6.16 -0.30
C ILE A 70 7.47 6.30 0.17
N ALA A 71 7.70 6.61 1.44
CA ALA A 71 9.05 6.74 2.00
C ALA A 71 9.80 5.40 2.00
N ASP A 72 9.11 4.29 2.30
CA ASP A 72 9.68 2.94 2.30
C ASP A 72 10.00 2.49 0.87
N ILE A 73 9.09 2.71 -0.09
CA ILE A 73 9.35 2.43 -1.51
C ILE A 73 10.54 3.26 -2.00
N LYS A 74 10.64 4.54 -1.62
CA LYS A 74 11.83 5.36 -1.94
C LYS A 74 13.08 4.81 -1.28
N THR A 75 13.01 4.30 -0.06
CA THR A 75 14.16 3.70 0.63
C THR A 75 14.66 2.48 -0.14
N ILE A 76 13.75 1.61 -0.59
CA ILE A 76 14.07 0.46 -1.46
C ILE A 76 14.72 0.93 -2.77
N ALA A 77 14.16 1.95 -3.42
CA ALA A 77 14.70 2.50 -4.66
C ALA A 77 16.17 2.97 -4.52
N HIS A 78 16.54 3.52 -3.35
CA HIS A 78 17.91 4.00 -3.09
C HIS A 78 18.86 2.92 -2.53
N GLU A 79 18.42 1.67 -2.39
CA GLU A 79 19.22 0.59 -1.81
C GLU A 79 20.33 0.12 -2.77
N ARG A 80 21.57 0.57 -2.54
CA ARG A 80 22.69 0.35 -3.47
C ARG A 80 23.18 -1.09 -3.57
N SER A 81 22.81 -1.96 -2.63
CA SER A 81 23.18 -3.37 -2.62
C SER A 81 22.35 -4.23 -3.56
N LEU A 82 21.24 -3.72 -4.08
CA LEU A 82 20.30 -4.45 -4.92
C LEU A 82 20.42 -4.03 -6.39
N SER A 83 20.22 -4.99 -7.30
CA SER A 83 20.01 -4.68 -8.72
C SER A 83 18.67 -3.98 -8.94
N GLY A 84 18.48 -3.33 -10.09
CA GLY A 84 17.20 -2.72 -10.45
C GLY A 84 16.05 -3.73 -10.47
N LEU A 85 16.30 -4.96 -10.94
CA LEU A 85 15.31 -6.05 -10.88
C LEU A 85 14.96 -6.44 -9.43
N ASP A 86 15.95 -6.60 -8.56
CA ASP A 86 15.70 -6.97 -7.16
C ASP A 86 14.94 -5.88 -6.40
N LYS A 87 15.27 -4.60 -6.66
CA LYS A 87 14.52 -3.46 -6.13
C LYS A 87 13.06 -3.51 -6.58
N LEU A 88 12.83 -3.77 -7.86
CA LEU A 88 11.49 -3.85 -8.43
C LEU A 88 10.68 -4.98 -7.77
N CYS A 89 11.25 -6.18 -7.64
CA CYS A 89 10.62 -7.29 -6.92
C CYS A 89 10.28 -6.91 -5.47
N LYS A 90 11.24 -6.30 -4.74
CA LYS A 90 11.06 -5.89 -3.35
C LYS A 90 9.97 -4.81 -3.20
N MET A 91 9.90 -3.86 -4.13
CA MET A 91 8.84 -2.84 -4.17
C MET A 91 7.45 -3.46 -4.41
N LEU A 92 7.35 -4.48 -5.26
CA LEU A 92 6.09 -5.17 -5.53
C LEU A 92 5.62 -5.94 -4.31
N VAL A 93 6.49 -6.72 -3.67
CA VAL A 93 6.19 -7.43 -2.42
C VAL A 93 5.71 -6.45 -1.35
N PHE A 94 6.45 -5.36 -1.13
CA PHE A 94 6.06 -4.32 -0.18
C PHE A 94 4.69 -3.71 -0.49
N SER A 95 4.41 -3.40 -1.76
CA SER A 95 3.12 -2.83 -2.17
C SER A 95 1.96 -3.79 -1.92
N ILE A 96 2.14 -5.08 -2.22
CA ILE A 96 1.11 -6.10 -1.99
C ILE A 96 0.89 -6.29 -0.49
N GLN A 97 1.96 -6.34 0.31
CA GLN A 97 1.87 -6.45 1.77
C GLN A 97 1.19 -5.23 2.40
N SER A 98 1.46 -4.02 1.90
CA SER A 98 0.73 -2.82 2.33
C SER A 98 -0.76 -2.96 2.07
N ALA A 99 -1.15 -3.46 0.89
CA ALA A 99 -2.54 -3.74 0.57
C ALA A 99 -3.15 -4.84 1.46
N GLN A 100 -2.38 -5.86 1.86
CA GLN A 100 -2.86 -6.89 2.81
C GLN A 100 -3.23 -6.27 4.16
N HIS A 101 -2.45 -5.31 4.64
CA HIS A 101 -2.74 -4.60 5.89
C HIS A 101 -4.04 -3.80 5.79
N GLU A 102 -4.28 -3.13 4.66
CA GLU A 102 -5.56 -2.45 4.41
C GLU A 102 -6.74 -3.44 4.32
N ALA A 103 -6.53 -4.63 3.76
CA ALA A 103 -7.56 -5.67 3.66
C ALA A 103 -7.97 -6.25 5.01
N LEU A 104 -7.04 -6.38 5.95
CA LEU A 104 -7.32 -6.87 7.31
C LEU A 104 -8.32 -5.99 8.05
N ASP A 105 -8.38 -4.69 7.75
CA ASP A 105 -9.31 -3.76 8.37
C ASP A 105 -10.75 -3.90 7.81
N GLN A 106 -10.99 -4.80 6.84
CA GLN A 106 -12.28 -5.08 6.18
C GLN A 106 -12.98 -3.86 5.58
N THR A 107 -12.29 -2.72 5.48
CA THR A 107 -12.83 -1.53 4.86
C THR A 107 -12.55 -1.58 3.37
N VAL A 108 -13.60 -1.54 2.55
CA VAL A 108 -13.45 -1.21 1.12
C VAL A 108 -12.64 0.10 1.03
N PRO A 109 -11.49 0.11 0.32
CA PRO A 109 -10.66 1.29 0.20
C PRO A 109 -11.49 2.54 -0.14
N PRO A 110 -11.30 3.69 0.55
CA PRO A 110 -12.14 4.87 0.38
C PRO A 110 -12.25 5.34 -1.07
N PHE A 111 -11.18 5.17 -1.85
CA PHE A 111 -11.16 5.55 -3.26
C PHE A 111 -12.12 4.75 -4.13
N LEU A 112 -12.48 3.51 -3.76
CA LEU A 112 -13.45 2.70 -4.52
C LEU A 112 -14.91 3.11 -4.26
N ARG A 113 -15.17 3.80 -3.16
CA ARG A 113 -16.51 4.30 -2.82
C ARG A 113 -16.88 5.57 -3.60
N ASN A 114 -15.90 6.24 -4.21
CA ASN A 114 -16.10 7.49 -4.92
C ASN A 114 -15.38 7.46 -6.29
N PRO A 115 -16.11 7.50 -7.42
CA PRO A 115 -15.50 7.46 -8.76
C PRO A 115 -14.45 8.55 -9.04
N GLN A 116 -14.57 9.73 -8.42
CA GLN A 116 -13.58 10.80 -8.58
C GLN A 116 -12.28 10.48 -7.84
N LEU A 117 -12.38 9.87 -6.65
CA LEU A 117 -11.22 9.42 -5.90
C LEU A 117 -10.56 8.22 -6.58
N LEU A 118 -11.33 7.29 -7.15
CA LEU A 118 -10.81 6.22 -7.99
C LEU A 118 -10.04 6.78 -9.19
N ALA A 119 -10.62 7.75 -9.91
CA ALA A 119 -9.96 8.39 -11.05
C ALA A 119 -8.67 9.12 -10.64
N LEU A 120 -8.65 9.76 -9.47
CA LEU A 120 -7.45 10.40 -8.92
C LEU A 120 -6.38 9.35 -8.57
N HIS A 121 -6.77 8.28 -7.88
CA HIS A 121 -5.88 7.15 -7.55
C HIS A 121 -5.27 6.52 -8.81
N MET A 122 -6.09 6.28 -9.85
CA MET A 122 -5.61 5.75 -11.13
C MET A 122 -4.63 6.73 -11.81
N ARG A 123 -4.92 8.03 -11.78
CA ARG A 123 -4.01 9.06 -12.34
C ARG A 123 -2.68 9.10 -11.61
N ASP A 124 -2.70 9.05 -10.28
CA ASP A 124 -1.48 9.07 -9.45
C ASP A 124 -0.66 7.81 -9.65
N THR A 125 -1.32 6.65 -9.75
CA THR A 125 -0.68 5.37 -10.08
C THR A 125 -0.02 5.44 -11.46
N MET A 126 -0.72 5.93 -12.49
CA MET A 126 -0.19 5.99 -13.85
C MET A 126 0.84 7.12 -14.08
N GLY A 127 0.90 8.09 -13.16
CA GLY A 127 1.83 9.23 -13.18
C GLY A 127 2.99 9.04 -12.20
N SER A 128 2.83 9.56 -10.99
CA SER A 128 3.90 9.66 -9.98
C SER A 128 4.51 8.30 -9.61
N ALA A 129 3.70 7.25 -9.45
CA ALA A 129 4.23 5.92 -9.14
C ALA A 129 4.98 5.31 -10.33
N ALA A 130 4.49 5.54 -11.55
CA ALA A 130 5.17 5.12 -12.77
C ALA A 130 6.53 5.82 -12.93
N ASP A 131 6.64 7.11 -12.58
CA ASP A 131 7.91 7.84 -12.64
C ASP A 131 8.94 7.25 -11.67
N LEU A 132 8.53 6.85 -10.46
CA LEU A 132 9.40 6.18 -9.49
C LEU A 132 9.87 4.80 -9.98
N LEU A 133 8.96 3.96 -10.48
CA LEU A 133 9.32 2.65 -11.03
C LEU A 133 10.19 2.79 -12.29
N THR A 134 9.95 3.82 -13.12
CA THR A 134 10.77 4.10 -14.30
C THR A 134 12.23 4.32 -13.90
N GLY A 135 12.49 5.09 -12.85
CA GLY A 135 13.86 5.32 -12.35
C GLY A 135 14.56 4.02 -11.93
N VAL A 136 13.85 3.12 -11.25
CA VAL A 136 14.38 1.80 -10.84
C VAL A 136 14.62 0.88 -12.05
N ILE A 137 13.72 0.91 -13.04
CA ILE A 137 13.89 0.16 -14.29
C ILE A 137 15.10 0.69 -15.07
N GLU A 138 15.30 2.00 -15.14
CA GLU A 138 16.49 2.60 -15.75
C GLU A 138 17.79 2.23 -15.02
N GLU A 139 17.76 2.07 -13.70
CA GLU A 139 18.87 1.48 -12.94
C GLU A 139 19.11 0.03 -13.35
N GLY A 140 18.05 -0.78 -13.48
CA GLY A 140 18.15 -2.16 -13.95
C GLY A 140 18.68 -2.30 -15.37
N ILE A 141 18.42 -1.31 -16.23
CA ILE A 141 19.02 -1.25 -17.57
C ILE A 141 20.52 -0.95 -17.46
N ARG A 142 20.94 -0.08 -16.55
CA ARG A 142 22.35 0.28 -16.36
C ARG A 142 23.18 -0.86 -15.75
N ASP A 143 22.61 -1.62 -14.82
CA ASP A 143 23.29 -2.76 -14.20
C ASP A 143 23.13 -4.08 -14.98
N GLY A 144 22.30 -4.09 -16.02
CA GLY A 144 22.07 -5.24 -16.91
C GLY A 144 21.07 -6.26 -16.38
N SER A 145 20.38 -5.99 -15.27
CA SER A 145 19.35 -6.88 -14.71
C SER A 145 18.00 -6.77 -15.44
N ILE A 146 17.74 -5.68 -16.17
CA ILE A 146 16.50 -5.46 -16.92
C ILE A 146 16.84 -5.07 -18.36
N HIS A 147 16.18 -5.70 -19.33
CA HIS A 147 16.35 -5.41 -20.75
C HIS A 147 15.05 -4.89 -21.36
N THR A 148 14.98 -3.59 -21.61
CA THR A 148 13.86 -2.99 -22.36
C THR A 148 14.29 -1.68 -23.02
N ALA A 149 13.71 -1.37 -24.17
CA ALA A 149 13.85 -0.05 -24.81
C ALA A 149 12.79 0.96 -24.31
N GLN A 150 11.84 0.52 -23.48
CA GLN A 150 10.63 1.26 -23.14
C GLN A 150 10.38 1.23 -21.62
N PRO A 151 11.26 1.85 -20.81
CA PRO A 151 11.22 1.72 -19.35
C PRO A 151 9.93 2.25 -18.73
N ARG A 152 9.42 3.38 -19.22
CA ARG A 152 8.18 3.99 -18.73
C ARG A 152 6.95 3.13 -19.02
N GLN A 153 6.88 2.57 -20.22
CA GLN A 153 5.76 1.70 -20.61
C GLN A 153 5.78 0.39 -19.83
N LEU A 154 6.97 -0.17 -19.58
CA LEU A 154 7.13 -1.32 -18.69
C LEU A 154 6.65 -0.99 -17.27
N ALA A 155 7.02 0.17 -16.71
CA ALA A 155 6.54 0.62 -15.40
C ALA A 155 5.00 0.69 -15.34
N GLN A 156 4.38 1.34 -16.33
CA GLN A 156 2.92 1.46 -16.40
C GLN A 156 2.23 0.10 -16.53
N MET A 157 2.78 -0.79 -17.36
CA MET A 157 2.26 -2.15 -17.50
C MET A 157 2.31 -2.90 -16.18
N ILE A 158 3.46 -2.89 -15.48
CA ILE A 158 3.61 -3.50 -14.16
C ILE A 158 2.54 -2.96 -13.20
N LEU A 159 2.36 -1.64 -13.13
CA LEU A 159 1.37 -1.04 -12.25
C LEU A 159 -0.07 -1.46 -12.60
N LEU A 160 -0.40 -1.65 -13.88
CA LEU A 160 -1.71 -2.18 -14.26
C LEU A 160 -1.91 -3.63 -13.81
N PHE A 161 -0.90 -4.49 -13.96
CA PHE A 161 -0.98 -5.86 -13.48
C PHE A 161 -1.20 -5.91 -11.96
N PHE A 162 -0.41 -5.17 -11.19
CA PHE A 162 -0.41 -5.29 -9.73
C PHE A 162 -1.48 -4.46 -9.02
N ASN A 163 -1.74 -3.23 -9.46
CA ASN A 163 -2.69 -2.34 -8.78
C ASN A 163 -4.12 -2.47 -9.32
N VAL A 164 -4.30 -3.08 -10.50
CA VAL A 164 -5.62 -3.26 -11.11
C VAL A 164 -5.93 -4.73 -11.31
N TRP A 165 -5.12 -5.46 -12.08
CA TRP A 165 -5.52 -6.81 -12.51
C TRP A 165 -5.50 -7.85 -11.39
N PHE A 166 -4.45 -7.85 -10.57
CA PHE A 166 -4.32 -8.72 -9.40
C PHE A 166 -5.03 -8.19 -8.16
N ASN A 167 -5.48 -6.94 -8.18
CA ASN A 167 -6.10 -6.32 -7.03
C ASN A 167 -7.52 -6.91 -6.81
N PRO A 168 -7.79 -7.56 -5.65
CA PRO A 168 -9.06 -8.25 -5.42
C PRO A 168 -10.27 -7.32 -5.32
N TRP A 169 -10.05 -6.04 -5.05
CA TRP A 169 -11.12 -5.05 -5.03
C TRP A 169 -11.50 -4.54 -6.42
N MET A 170 -10.63 -4.73 -7.43
CA MET A 170 -10.91 -4.38 -8.82
C MET A 170 -11.51 -5.57 -9.58
N TYR A 171 -11.05 -6.79 -9.28
CA TYR A 171 -11.53 -8.02 -9.89
C TYR A 171 -11.76 -9.13 -8.85
N SER A 172 -12.93 -9.74 -8.92
CA SER A 172 -13.30 -10.88 -8.07
C SER A 172 -12.97 -12.20 -8.76
N TRP A 173 -11.69 -12.58 -8.73
CA TRP A 173 -11.22 -13.84 -9.29
C TRP A 173 -11.59 -15.04 -8.42
N THR A 174 -12.05 -16.12 -9.04
CA THR A 174 -12.05 -17.43 -8.37
C THR A 174 -10.62 -17.94 -8.19
N PRO A 175 -10.36 -18.87 -7.24
CA PRO A 175 -9.02 -19.41 -7.05
C PRO A 175 -8.37 -20.05 -8.29
N ASN A 176 -9.18 -20.58 -9.22
CA ASN A 176 -8.67 -21.14 -10.48
C ASN A 176 -8.34 -20.04 -11.48
N GLU A 177 -9.22 -19.04 -11.66
CA GLU A 177 -8.93 -17.90 -12.55
C GLU A 177 -7.71 -17.10 -12.08
N LEU A 178 -7.55 -16.91 -10.76
CA LEU A 178 -6.40 -16.23 -10.20
C LEU A 178 -5.10 -16.97 -10.57
N LYS A 179 -5.08 -18.31 -10.48
CA LYS A 179 -3.93 -19.12 -10.89
C LYS A 179 -3.62 -18.97 -12.38
N ASP A 180 -4.65 -18.98 -13.23
CA ASP A 180 -4.48 -18.84 -14.68
C ASP A 180 -3.91 -17.46 -15.04
N ILE A 181 -4.43 -16.39 -14.44
CA ILE A 181 -3.98 -15.01 -14.69
C ILE A 181 -2.57 -14.78 -14.17
N ILE A 182 -2.25 -15.30 -12.97
CA ILE A 182 -0.90 -15.26 -12.41
C ILE A 182 0.08 -16.00 -13.33
N SER A 183 -0.29 -17.19 -13.80
CA SER A 183 0.55 -17.99 -14.70
C SER A 183 0.77 -17.26 -16.03
N PHE A 184 -0.28 -16.66 -16.59
CA PHE A 184 -0.17 -15.83 -17.79
C PHE A 184 0.77 -14.64 -17.58
N ALA A 185 0.60 -13.90 -16.49
CA ALA A 185 1.44 -12.75 -16.16
C ALA A 185 2.90 -13.14 -15.99
N ARG A 186 3.19 -14.24 -15.27
CA ARG A 186 4.53 -14.78 -15.12
C ARG A 186 5.16 -15.05 -16.49
N ASN A 187 4.46 -15.75 -17.37
CA ASN A 187 4.96 -16.05 -18.71
C ASN A 187 5.24 -14.77 -19.52
N VAL A 188 4.34 -13.78 -19.48
CA VAL A 188 4.55 -12.48 -20.16
C VAL A 188 5.82 -11.80 -19.66
N PHE A 189 6.01 -11.75 -18.34
CA PHE A 189 7.18 -11.12 -17.72
C PHE A 189 8.48 -11.88 -17.99
N GLU A 190 8.44 -13.21 -18.03
CA GLU A 190 9.58 -14.05 -18.44
C GLU A 190 9.94 -13.86 -19.91
N GLU A 191 8.97 -13.85 -20.82
CA GLU A 191 9.20 -13.69 -22.27
C GLU A 191 9.83 -12.34 -22.64
N ILE A 192 9.47 -11.27 -21.91
CA ILE A 192 10.08 -9.94 -22.11
C ILE A 192 11.39 -9.75 -21.32
N GLY A 193 11.89 -10.79 -20.64
CA GLY A 193 13.16 -10.77 -19.94
C GLY A 193 13.16 -9.99 -18.61
N VAL A 194 12.01 -9.91 -17.94
CA VAL A 194 11.81 -9.17 -16.68
C VAL A 194 11.07 -10.07 -15.68
N PRO A 195 11.72 -11.09 -15.09
CA PRO A 195 11.07 -12.14 -14.30
C PRO A 195 10.69 -11.67 -12.88
N ILE A 196 9.76 -10.71 -12.80
CA ILE A 196 9.36 -10.04 -11.55
C ILE A 196 8.28 -10.79 -10.77
N VAL A 197 7.65 -11.80 -11.35
CA VAL A 197 6.62 -12.62 -10.70
C VAL A 197 7.29 -13.79 -9.96
N THR A 198 8.12 -13.45 -8.99
CA THR A 198 8.86 -14.41 -8.14
C THR A 198 7.91 -15.20 -7.23
N GLU A 199 8.40 -16.27 -6.62
CA GLU A 199 7.61 -17.05 -5.65
C GLU A 199 7.15 -16.21 -4.44
N GLU A 200 7.96 -15.25 -3.99
CA GLU A 200 7.58 -14.33 -2.91
C GLU A 200 6.44 -13.40 -3.32
N VAL A 201 6.47 -12.89 -4.55
CA VAL A 201 5.40 -12.09 -5.12
C VAL A 201 4.12 -12.93 -5.25
N LEU A 202 4.22 -14.18 -5.72
CA LEU A 202 3.08 -15.10 -5.79
C LEU A 202 2.42 -15.34 -4.45
N GLN A 203 3.24 -15.65 -3.44
CA GLN A 203 2.76 -15.89 -2.09
C GLN A 203 2.00 -14.67 -1.57
N SER A 204 2.57 -13.47 -1.76
CA SER A 204 1.97 -12.21 -1.33
C SER A 204 0.61 -11.95 -2.01
N ILE A 205 0.47 -12.23 -3.32
CA ILE A 205 -0.81 -12.09 -4.04
C ILE A 205 -1.85 -13.07 -3.50
N GLY A 206 -1.47 -14.33 -3.26
CA GLY A 206 -2.37 -15.35 -2.73
C GLY A 206 -2.89 -15.01 -1.33
N GLU A 207 -2.01 -14.51 -0.46
CA GLU A 207 -2.37 -14.02 0.87
C GLU A 207 -3.36 -12.84 0.79
N LEU A 208 -3.10 -11.85 -0.07
CA LEU A 208 -4.00 -10.70 -0.28
C LEU A 208 -5.42 -11.14 -0.68
N HIS A 209 -5.53 -12.04 -1.67
CA HIS A 209 -6.83 -12.57 -2.11
C HIS A 209 -7.56 -13.34 -1.02
N SER A 210 -6.82 -14.08 -0.19
CA SER A 210 -7.41 -14.83 0.93
C SER A 210 -7.99 -13.93 2.03
N LEU A 211 -7.42 -12.73 2.19
CA LEU A 211 -7.89 -11.73 3.16
C LEU A 211 -9.11 -10.98 2.64
N SER A 212 -9.15 -10.66 1.34
CA SER A 212 -10.27 -9.93 0.73
C SER A 212 -11.57 -10.73 0.59
N GLN A 213 -11.51 -12.07 0.70
CA GLN A 213 -12.67 -12.95 0.57
C GLN A 213 -13.34 -13.31 1.92
N LYS A 214 -12.83 -12.80 3.04
CA LYS A 214 -13.39 -13.01 4.39
C LYS A 214 -14.28 -11.85 4.82
#